data_AF-A0A7W2I7N2-F1
#
_entry.id   AF-A0A7W2I7N2-F1
#
_cell.length_a   1.000
_cell.length_b   1.000
_cell.length_c   1.000
_cell.angle_alpha   90.00
_cell.angle_beta   90.00
_cell.angle_gamma   90.00
#
_symmetry.space_group_name_H-M   'P 1'
#
loop_
_entity.id
_entity.type
_entity.pdbx_description
1 polymer ?
#
loop_
_entity_poly.entity_id
_entity_poly.type
_entity_poly.pdbx_seq_one_letter_code
_entity_poly.pdbx_strand_id
1 'polypeptide(L)'
;MNGPAKLTALGHADVNIDVIERHKYRLVLRMSHYLERLHGAAIPDPEMTIEVYLMAETVGVLTYCDCFGSRKVFCPELMAFSPLAKVELNHFLDQWLTKMIADGRHQLKVELA
;
A
#
# COMPACT_ATOMS: atom_id res chain seq x y z
N MET A 1 0.34 -23.10 -8.48
CA MET A 1 0.77 -21.69 -8.52
C MET A 1 -0.49 -20.84 -8.39
N ASN A 2 -0.75 -20.31 -7.19
CA ASN A 2 -1.83 -19.34 -7.02
C ASN A 2 -1.26 -17.98 -7.40
N GLY A 3 -1.79 -17.37 -8.47
CA GLY A 3 -1.40 -16.03 -8.90
C GLY A 3 -1.71 -14.96 -7.85
N PRO A 4 -1.27 -13.70 -8.06
CA PRO A 4 -1.56 -12.60 -7.14
C PRO A 4 -3.07 -12.48 -6.95
N ALA A 5 -3.52 -12.50 -5.70
CA ALA A 5 -4.92 -12.30 -5.35
C ALA A 5 -5.22 -10.81 -5.40
N LYS A 6 -5.94 -10.36 -6.42
CA LYS A 6 -6.38 -8.97 -6.56
C LYS A 6 -7.58 -8.73 -5.66
N LEU A 7 -7.41 -7.93 -4.60
CA LEU A 7 -8.54 -7.39 -3.84
C LEU A 7 -8.97 -6.07 -4.48
N THR A 8 -10.25 -5.97 -4.85
CA THR A 8 -10.87 -4.75 -5.38
C THR A 8 -11.92 -4.28 -4.36
N ALA A 9 -11.88 -3.00 -4.01
CA ALA A 9 -12.87 -2.38 -3.13
C ALA A 9 -13.77 -1.48 -4.00
N LEU A 10 -14.95 -1.99 -4.35
CA LEU A 10 -15.94 -1.30 -5.19
C LEU A 10 -16.26 0.10 -4.63
N GLY A 11 -16.07 1.14 -5.45
CA GLY A 11 -16.48 2.53 -5.18
C GLY A 11 -15.34 3.54 -5.00
N HIS A 12 -14.09 3.10 -4.90
CA HIS A 12 -12.96 3.99 -4.62
C HIS A 12 -12.01 4.07 -5.82
N ALA A 13 -11.12 5.07 -5.82
CA ALA A 13 -9.93 4.96 -6.66
C ALA A 13 -9.14 3.73 -6.14
N ASP A 14 -9.24 2.63 -6.89
CA ASP A 14 -8.96 1.29 -6.40
C ASP A 14 -7.53 1.18 -5.86
N VAL A 15 -7.40 0.88 -4.56
CA VAL A 15 -6.14 0.39 -4.02
C VAL A 15 -6.04 -1.08 -4.42
N ASN A 16 -5.12 -1.35 -5.33
CA ASN A 16 -4.82 -2.70 -5.77
C ASN A 16 -3.89 -3.34 -4.76
N ILE A 17 -4.26 -4.52 -4.28
CA ILE A 17 -3.43 -5.30 -3.36
C ILE A 17 -2.99 -6.57 -4.07
N ASP A 18 -1.68 -6.80 -4.09
CA ASP A 18 -1.07 -8.04 -4.55
C ASP A 18 -0.35 -8.73 -3.40
N VAL A 19 -0.55 -10.04 -3.26
CA VAL A 19 0.25 -10.86 -2.33
C VAL A 19 1.57 -11.22 -3.01
N ILE A 20 2.68 -10.69 -2.51
CA ILE A 20 4.03 -10.93 -3.06
C ILE A 20 4.62 -12.19 -2.42
N GLU A 21 4.54 -12.29 -1.09
CA GLU A 21 5.03 -13.46 -0.36
C GLU A 21 4.03 -13.88 0.72
N ARG A 22 3.92 -15.19 0.95
CA ARG A 22 3.11 -15.77 2.01
C ARG A 22 3.94 -16.73 2.84
N HIS A 23 4.24 -16.33 4.07
CA HIS A 23 4.88 -17.16 5.08
C HIS A 23 3.88 -17.54 6.17
N LYS A 24 4.27 -18.46 7.07
CA LYS A 24 3.38 -18.97 8.13
C LYS A 24 2.79 -17.86 9.02
N TYR A 25 3.57 -16.82 9.31
CA TYR A 25 3.19 -15.73 10.23
C TYR A 25 3.42 -14.32 9.65
N ARG A 26 3.83 -14.23 8.39
CA ARG A 26 4.19 -12.98 7.71
C ARG A 26 3.62 -12.99 6.30
N LEU A 27 2.89 -11.96 5.93
CA LEU A 27 2.48 -11.69 4.55
C LEU A 27 3.29 -10.50 4.04
N VAL A 28 3.76 -10.55 2.80
CA VAL A 28 4.29 -9.39 2.11
C VAL A 28 3.29 -9.00 1.04
N LEU A 29 2.76 -7.79 1.13
CA LEU A 29 1.73 -7.26 0.24
C LEU A 29 2.30 -6.06 -0.51
N ARG A 30 1.94 -5.92 -1.78
CA ARG A 30 2.10 -4.67 -2.53
C ARG A 30 0.75 -3.98 -2.61
N MET A 31 0.73 -2.68 -2.37
CA MET A 31 -0.44 -1.82 -2.41
C MET A 31 -0.18 -0.70 -3.41
N SER A 32 -1.02 -0.56 -4.43
CA SER A 32 -0.82 0.45 -5.47
C SER A 32 -2.13 1.18 -5.73
N HIS A 33 -2.10 2.51 -5.67
CA HIS A 33 -3.18 3.37 -6.13
C HIS A 33 -2.86 3.86 -7.53
N TYR A 34 -3.80 3.84 -8.46
CA TYR A 34 -3.58 4.42 -9.77
C TYR A 34 -4.36 5.73 -9.86
N LEU A 35 -3.64 6.83 -10.10
CA LEU A 35 -4.29 8.07 -10.52
C LEU A 35 -4.94 7.85 -11.89
N GLU A 36 -6.09 8.48 -12.12
CA GLU A 36 -6.77 8.39 -13.42
C GLU A 36 -5.81 8.80 -14.55
N ARG A 37 -5.86 8.02 -15.64
CA ARG A 37 -4.88 8.05 -16.72
C ARG A 37 -4.76 9.45 -17.34
N LEU A 38 -3.68 10.18 -17.07
CA LEU A 38 -3.18 11.13 -18.05
C LEU A 38 -2.48 10.32 -19.17
N HIS A 39 -3.00 10.42 -20.40
CA HIS A 39 -2.41 9.83 -21.61
C HIS A 39 -2.36 8.29 -21.69
N GLY A 40 -3.30 7.60 -21.07
CA GLY A 40 -3.56 6.18 -21.34
C GLY A 40 -2.68 5.16 -20.60
N ALA A 41 -1.62 5.61 -19.92
CA ALA A 41 -0.81 4.77 -19.02
C ALA A 41 -1.31 4.89 -17.57
N ALA A 42 -1.51 3.76 -16.90
CA ALA A 42 -1.80 3.72 -15.48
C ALA A 42 -0.47 3.76 -14.71
N ILE A 43 -0.17 4.88 -14.08
CA ILE A 43 1.02 5.04 -13.23
C ILE A 43 0.56 4.92 -11.78
N PRO A 44 1.11 3.98 -11.00
CA PRO A 44 0.76 3.89 -9.60
C PRO A 44 1.38 5.06 -8.83
N ASP A 45 0.56 5.75 -8.05
CA ASP A 45 0.91 6.89 -7.22
C ASP A 45 -0.10 7.03 -6.05
N PRO A 46 0.24 6.60 -4.82
CA PRO A 46 1.47 5.91 -4.41
C PRO A 46 1.45 4.38 -4.63
N GLU A 47 2.63 3.77 -4.66
CA GLU A 47 2.87 2.32 -4.51
C GLU A 47 3.68 2.02 -3.24
N MET A 48 3.28 1.02 -2.46
CA MET A 48 3.97 0.59 -1.25
C MET A 48 4.08 -0.93 -1.17
N THR A 49 5.22 -1.43 -0.67
CA THR A 49 5.33 -2.83 -0.22
C THR A 49 5.32 -2.85 1.29
N ILE A 50 4.46 -3.65 1.89
CA ILE A 50 4.30 -3.80 3.33
C ILE A 50 4.48 -5.25 3.76
N GLU A 51 4.92 -5.45 4.99
CA GLU A 51 4.85 -6.72 5.69
C GLU A 51 3.76 -6.67 6.76
N VAL A 52 2.97 -7.73 6.85
CA VAL A 52 1.89 -7.89 7.83
C VAL A 52 2.16 -9.13 8.66
N TYR A 53 2.26 -8.96 9.97
CA TYR A 53 2.39 -10.05 10.93
C TYR A 53 1.05 -10.28 11.61
N LEU A 54 0.24 -11.20 11.05
CA LEU A 54 -1.15 -11.42 11.46
C LEU A 54 -1.29 -11.75 12.96
N MET A 55 -0.39 -12.56 13.52
CA MET A 55 -0.45 -12.93 14.94
C MET A 55 -0.09 -11.79 15.89
N ALA A 56 0.75 -10.86 15.44
CA ALA A 56 1.18 -9.72 16.23
C ALA A 56 0.32 -8.48 15.98
N GLU A 57 -0.65 -8.56 15.05
CA GLU A 57 -1.48 -7.43 14.62
C GLU A 57 -0.65 -6.19 14.22
N THR A 58 0.52 -6.43 13.63
CA THR A 58 1.44 -5.36 13.21
C THR A 58 1.63 -5.35 11.71
N VAL A 59 1.83 -4.14 11.19
CA VAL A 59 2.18 -3.87 9.80
C VAL A 59 3.44 -3.00 9.76
N GLY A 60 4.27 -3.18 8.75
CA GLY A 60 5.44 -2.34 8.53
C GLY A 60 5.70 -2.12 7.05
N VAL A 61 6.10 -0.91 6.67
CA VAL A 61 6.52 -0.60 5.31
C VAL A 61 7.92 -1.16 5.04
N LEU A 62 8.10 -1.70 3.84
CA LEU A 62 9.38 -2.12 3.28
C LEU A 62 9.86 -1.13 2.20
N THR A 63 8.96 -0.73 1.31
CA THR A 63 9.26 0.19 0.20
C THR A 63 8.11 1.15 -0.08
N TYR A 64 8.43 2.28 -0.69
CA TYR A 64 7.51 3.29 -1.20
C TYR A 64 8.00 3.81 -2.56
N CYS A 65 7.08 4.09 -3.47
CA CYS A 65 7.35 4.74 -4.74
C CYS A 65 6.16 5.62 -5.13
N ASP A 66 6.45 6.80 -5.70
CA ASP A 66 5.47 7.69 -6.32
C ASP A 66 6.07 8.31 -7.60
N CYS A 67 5.36 9.28 -8.18
CA CYS A 67 5.84 9.99 -9.36
C CYS A 67 7.08 10.87 -9.12
N PHE A 68 7.42 11.18 -7.87
CA PHE A 68 8.54 12.04 -7.49
C PHE A 68 9.80 11.25 -7.08
N GLY A 69 9.65 10.00 -6.64
CA GLY A 69 10.78 9.15 -6.31
C GLY A 69 10.42 7.86 -5.59
N SER A 70 11.46 7.19 -5.09
CA SER A 70 11.31 5.94 -4.35
C SER A 70 12.11 5.94 -3.06
N ARG A 71 11.63 5.19 -2.07
CA ARG A 71 12.26 5.04 -0.76
C ARG A 71 12.22 3.57 -0.33
N LYS A 72 13.32 3.10 0.26
CA LYS A 72 13.42 1.76 0.85
C LYS A 72 13.71 1.88 2.35
N VAL A 73 13.05 1.07 3.17
CA VAL A 73 13.35 0.97 4.62
C VAL A 73 14.64 0.19 4.85
N PHE A 74 14.89 -0.82 4.04
CA PHE A 74 16.15 -1.56 4.00
C PHE A 74 16.69 -1.56 2.57
N CYS A 75 17.95 -1.20 2.41
CA CYS A 75 18.68 -1.24 1.15
C CYS A 75 19.63 -2.44 1.19
N PRO A 76 19.29 -3.58 0.54
CA PRO A 76 20.13 -4.77 0.56
C PRO A 76 21.53 -4.53 0.00
N GLU A 77 21.64 -3.69 -1.03
CA GLU A 77 22.89 -3.39 -1.74
C GLU A 77 23.91 -2.70 -0.83
N LEU A 78 23.42 -1.92 0.15
CA LEU A 78 24.23 -1.21 1.14
C LEU A 78 24.21 -1.89 2.52
N MET A 79 23.47 -2.99 2.66
CA MET A 79 23.15 -3.62 3.95
C MET A 79 22.66 -2.60 5.01
N ALA A 80 21.98 -1.55 4.56
CA ALA A 80 21.65 -0.39 5.38
C ALA A 80 20.16 -0.38 5.70
N PHE A 81 19.84 -0.28 7.00
CA PHE A 81 18.49 -0.05 7.48
C PHE A 81 18.32 1.43 7.85
N SER A 82 17.21 2.03 7.41
CA SER A 82 16.87 3.41 7.73
C SER A 82 15.68 3.47 8.71
N PRO A 83 15.93 3.67 10.02
CA PRO A 83 14.87 3.82 11.01
C PRO A 83 13.95 5.00 10.70
N LEU A 84 14.53 6.12 10.23
CA LEU A 84 13.78 7.32 9.86
C LEU A 84 12.80 7.03 8.72
N ALA A 85 13.26 6.33 7.66
CA ALA A 85 12.38 5.95 6.56
C ALA A 85 11.25 5.01 7.05
N LYS A 86 11.53 4.08 7.97
CA LYS A 86 10.48 3.21 8.52
C LYS A 86 9.41 4.01 9.24
N VAL A 87 9.80 4.95 10.11
CA VAL A 87 8.85 5.79 10.86
C VAL A 87 8.01 6.64 9.93
N GLU A 88 8.63 7.37 9.02
CA GLU A 88 7.93 8.29 8.12
C GLU A 88 6.97 7.55 7.17
N LEU A 89 7.42 6.42 6.58
CA LEU A 89 6.58 5.67 5.66
C LEU A 89 5.45 4.92 6.37
N ASN A 90 5.66 4.43 7.60
CA ASN A 90 4.57 3.87 8.40
C ASN A 90 3.53 4.93 8.73
N HIS A 91 3.95 6.15 9.06
CA HIS A 91 3.04 7.27 9.31
C HIS A 91 2.27 7.66 8.04
N PHE A 92 2.94 7.71 6.89
CA PHE A 92 2.26 7.92 5.61
C PHE A 92 1.22 6.84 5.31
N LEU A 93 1.56 5.56 5.50
CA LEU A 93 0.64 4.44 5.31
C LEU A 93 -0.61 4.59 6.19
N ASP A 94 -0.43 4.93 7.45
CA ASP A 94 -1.54 5.15 8.39
C ASP A 94 -2.48 6.28 7.91
N GLN A 95 -1.91 7.42 7.52
CA GLN A 95 -2.68 8.54 6.98
C GLN A 95 -3.39 8.19 5.67
N TRP A 96 -2.71 7.48 4.77
CA TRP A 96 -3.26 7.08 3.49
C TRP A 96 -4.44 6.11 3.65
N LEU A 97 -4.29 5.07 4.47
CA LEU A 97 -5.38 4.13 4.76
C LEU A 97 -6.53 4.78 5.52
N THR A 98 -6.24 5.65 6.49
CA THR A 98 -7.26 6.41 7.23
C THR A 98 -8.08 7.28 6.28
N LYS A 99 -7.42 7.98 5.35
CA LYS A 99 -8.10 8.77 4.32
C LYS A 99 -9.00 7.90 3.44
N MET A 100 -8.49 6.77 2.94
CA MET A 100 -9.28 5.85 2.11
C MET A 100 -10.53 5.33 2.85
N ILE A 101 -10.41 5.00 4.13
CA ILE A 101 -11.54 4.59 4.97
C ILE A 101 -12.55 5.73 5.14
N ALA A 102 -12.08 6.96 5.39
CA ALA A 102 -12.94 8.12 5.54
C ALA A 102 -13.71 8.42 4.24
N ASP A 103 -13.02 8.46 3.11
CA ASP A 103 -13.60 8.71 1.79
C ASP A 103 -14.68 7.66 1.46
N GLY A 104 -14.42 6.38 1.76
CA GLY A 104 -15.41 5.33 1.56
C GLY A 104 -16.64 5.43 2.47
N ARG A 105 -16.48 5.90 3.70
CA ARG A 105 -17.62 6.17 4.61
C ARG A 105 -18.47 7.35 4.12
N HIS A 106 -17.88 8.34 3.45
CA HIS A 106 -18.61 9.48 2.90
C HIS A 106 -19.44 9.10 1.68
N GLN A 107 -18.93 8.26 0.77
CA GLN A 107 -19.67 7.81 -0.42
C GLN A 107 -20.90 6.96 -0.06
N LEU A 108 -20.77 6.03 0.90
CA LEU A 108 -21.90 5.22 1.39
C LEU A 108 -23.07 6.07 1.93
N LYS A 109 -22.80 7.25 2.47
CA LYS A 109 -23.84 8.17 2.96
C LYS A 109 -24.53 8.94 1.83
N VAL A 110 -23.84 9.19 0.72
CA VAL A 110 -24.38 9.92 -0.44
C VAL A 110 -25.27 9.03 -1.30
N GLU A 111 -24.99 7.73 -1.39
CA GLU A 111 -25.82 6.75 -2.11
C GLU A 111 -27.13 6.39 -1.37
N LEU A 112 -27.26 6.78 -0.10
CA LEU A 112 -28.45 6.54 0.73
C LEU A 112 -29.34 7.79 0.90
N ALA A 113 -29.09 8.86 0.14
CA ALA A 113 -29.83 10.13 0.20
C ALA A 113 -30.71 10.36 -1.04
#